data_AF-A0A963HRC8-F1
#
_entry.id   AF-A0A963HRC8-F1
#
_cell.length_a   1.000
_cell.length_b   1.000
_cell.length_c   1.000
_cell.angle_alpha   90.00
_cell.angle_beta   90.00
_cell.angle_gamma   90.00
#
_symmetry.space_group_name_H-M   'P 1'
#
loop_
_entity.id
_entity.type
_entity.pdbx_description
1 polymer ?
#
loop_
_entity_poly.entity_id
_entity_poly.type
_entity_poly.pdbx_seq_one_letter_code
_entity_poly.pdbx_strand_id
1 'polypeptide(L)'
;MSQIIKKETPTHAAPVDNKKRVFLSFKWKITSLSSLILLAVVLLFCIVSYLGLITNFNDQRNIEHQRFEREIDSLIERLSQRLRQQAETIPFLDGMGEALLSNDKEAISSIFDQHWTLLHFHSGVEFVRLYNTSNELTADWGITELNVNDDGAILKWVKEVNQNEIPISPLLCRRNCIQLTVAPLLIEGQTAGIAVIGISLADALLAFKRISGADIGLLLHNANPADPEASRLDSWETTVVALTNKVDSYEILNAASKLYTLADSLKNIVQINWNHHHHQIKLYPLNSVNKNRANLVVISDVTSAVNNIYDSIWKIALIGLLGLIISEFLLFSIFTRLLSRLKDVSFTLPLLASGQFEDFRHSLTLTKKKQIYRDEIDMLYDAAVKLSIQLE
;
A
#
# COMPACT_ATOMS: atom_id res chain seq x y z
N MET A 1 -76.69 31.17 68.47
CA MET A 1 -78.10 31.17 68.04
C MET A 1 -78.10 31.39 66.54
N SER A 2 -78.55 30.38 65.78
CA SER A 2 -78.74 30.33 64.31
C SER A 2 -77.50 30.52 63.41
N GLN A 3 -77.31 29.82 62.30
CA GLN A 3 -78.08 28.78 61.62
C GLN A 3 -77.16 27.99 60.68
N ILE A 4 -77.51 26.72 60.49
CA ILE A 4 -76.89 25.72 59.62
C ILE A 4 -77.27 25.99 58.17
N ILE A 5 -76.31 25.98 57.22
CA ILE A 5 -76.55 25.51 55.85
C ILE A 5 -75.36 24.64 55.42
N LYS A 6 -75.67 23.38 55.14
CA LYS A 6 -74.80 22.32 54.58
C LYS A 6 -74.91 22.39 53.05
N LYS A 7 -73.80 22.37 52.31
CA LYS A 7 -73.82 22.02 50.87
C LYS A 7 -72.50 21.38 50.40
N GLU A 8 -72.60 20.08 50.18
CA GLU A 8 -71.97 19.22 49.17
C GLU A 8 -70.60 19.59 48.57
N THR A 9 -69.64 18.70 48.77
CA THR A 9 -68.47 18.47 47.90
C THR A 9 -68.87 18.01 46.51
N PRO A 10 -68.11 18.39 45.48
CA PRO A 10 -67.77 17.45 44.43
C PRO A 10 -66.25 17.33 44.20
N THR A 11 -65.91 16.09 43.89
CA THR A 11 -64.61 15.49 43.65
C THR A 11 -64.08 15.81 42.24
N HIS A 12 -62.77 16.01 42.13
CA HIS A 12 -61.88 15.93 40.96
C HIS A 12 -62.31 16.46 39.57
N ALA A 13 -61.55 17.45 39.10
CA ALA A 13 -61.09 17.48 37.70
C ALA A 13 -59.59 17.86 37.68
N ALA A 14 -58.77 16.94 37.19
CA ALA A 14 -57.35 17.15 36.95
C ALA A 14 -57.13 18.24 35.89
N PRO A 15 -56.06 19.05 35.96
CA PRO A 15 -55.71 19.96 34.88
C PRO A 15 -55.32 19.13 33.67
N VAL A 16 -56.11 19.22 32.60
CA VAL A 16 -55.76 18.69 31.28
C VAL A 16 -54.54 19.47 30.80
N ASP A 17 -53.36 18.85 30.94
CA ASP A 17 -52.11 19.32 30.37
C ASP A 17 -52.24 19.28 28.84
N ASN A 18 -52.71 20.40 28.28
CA ASN A 18 -52.85 20.59 26.85
C ASN A 18 -51.44 20.83 26.28
N LYS A 19 -50.64 19.76 26.18
CA LYS A 19 -49.38 19.76 25.43
C LYS A 19 -49.66 20.34 24.06
N LYS A 20 -49.24 21.59 23.83
CA LYS A 20 -49.28 22.26 22.53
C LYS A 20 -48.58 21.35 21.52
N ARG A 21 -49.36 20.56 20.77
CA ARG A 21 -48.85 19.75 19.66
C ARG A 21 -48.43 20.74 18.58
N VAL A 22 -47.14 20.86 18.34
CA VAL A 22 -46.60 21.68 17.25
C VAL A 22 -47.16 21.13 15.94
N PHE A 23 -47.94 21.95 15.24
CA PHE A 23 -48.56 21.57 13.96
C PHE A 23 -47.50 21.61 12.86
N LEU A 24 -46.80 20.49 12.66
CA LEU A 24 -45.91 20.31 11.52
C LEU A 24 -46.77 19.92 10.32
N SER A 25 -46.81 20.75 9.27
CA SER A 25 -47.57 20.41 8.05
C SER A 25 -47.08 19.06 7.48
N PHE A 26 -47.99 18.26 6.94
CA PHE A 26 -47.67 16.95 6.34
C PHE A 26 -46.53 17.00 5.31
N LYS A 27 -46.34 18.15 4.62
CA LYS A 27 -45.24 18.42 3.69
C LYS A 27 -43.86 18.24 4.35
N TRP A 28 -43.64 18.86 5.51
CA TRP A 28 -42.37 18.83 6.25
C TRP A 28 -42.05 17.44 6.82
N LYS A 29 -43.08 16.66 7.15
CA LYS A 29 -42.91 15.29 7.65
C LYS A 29 -42.41 14.35 6.56
N ILE A 30 -42.95 14.46 5.34
CA ILE A 30 -42.53 13.62 4.20
C ILE A 30 -41.14 14.04 3.69
N THR A 31 -40.89 15.34 3.54
CA THR A 31 -39.59 15.83 3.03
C THR A 31 -38.48 15.48 4.00
N SER A 32 -38.69 15.65 5.32
CA SER A 32 -37.70 15.25 6.33
C SER A 32 -37.39 13.75 6.31
N LEU A 33 -38.40 12.89 6.15
CA LEU A 33 -38.18 11.44 6.06
C LEU A 33 -37.42 11.06 4.77
N SER A 34 -37.80 11.65 3.64
CA SER A 34 -37.13 11.42 2.36
C SER A 34 -35.68 11.91 2.37
N SER A 35 -35.43 13.07 2.98
CA SER A 35 -34.09 13.64 3.16
C SER A 35 -33.20 12.73 4.01
N LEU A 36 -33.76 12.19 5.10
CA LEU A 36 -33.06 11.24 5.97
C LEU A 36 -32.65 9.97 5.21
N ILE A 37 -33.56 9.42 4.40
CA ILE A 37 -33.28 8.24 3.56
C ILE A 37 -32.17 8.56 2.56
N LEU A 38 -32.25 9.70 1.88
CA LEU A 38 -31.28 10.05 0.85
C LEU A 38 -29.89 10.31 1.44
N LEU A 39 -29.82 10.98 2.59
CA LEU A 39 -28.60 11.15 3.35
C LEU A 39 -28.00 9.80 3.76
N ALA A 40 -28.82 8.85 4.23
CA ALA A 40 -28.35 7.52 4.59
C ALA A 40 -27.74 6.77 3.39
N VAL A 41 -28.35 6.88 2.20
CA VAL A 41 -27.82 6.27 0.96
C VAL A 41 -26.49 6.91 0.56
N VAL A 42 -26.37 8.24 0.60
CA VAL A 42 -25.12 8.94 0.26
C VAL A 42 -24.00 8.58 1.23
N LEU A 43 -24.29 8.51 2.53
CA LEU A 43 -23.33 8.08 3.54
C LEU A 43 -22.88 6.64 3.31
N LEU A 44 -23.83 5.73 3.05
CA LEU A 44 -23.51 4.33 2.74
C LEU A 44 -22.59 4.23 1.52
N PHE A 45 -22.89 4.98 0.45
CA PHE A 45 -22.06 5.01 -0.75
C PHE A 45 -20.65 5.54 -0.48
N CYS A 46 -20.52 6.61 0.32
CA CYS A 46 -19.21 7.14 0.74
C CYS A 46 -18.41 6.10 1.54
N ILE A 47 -19.05 5.41 2.48
CA ILE A 47 -18.40 4.37 3.30
C ILE A 47 -17.94 3.20 2.43
N VAL A 48 -18.80 2.69 1.55
CA VAL A 48 -18.45 1.58 0.64
C VAL A 48 -17.30 1.98 -0.28
N SER A 49 -17.34 3.20 -0.82
CA SER A 49 -16.27 3.69 -1.70
C SER A 49 -14.94 3.82 -0.95
N TYR A 50 -14.96 4.36 0.27
CA TYR A 50 -13.78 4.44 1.14
C TYR A 50 -13.18 3.06 1.42
N LEU A 51 -14.02 2.09 1.81
CA LEU A 51 -13.60 0.71 2.06
C LEU A 51 -13.03 0.06 0.80
N GLY A 52 -13.60 0.34 -0.38
CA GLY A 52 -13.09 -0.13 -1.66
C GLY A 52 -11.71 0.43 -1.97
N LEU A 53 -11.50 1.75 -1.80
CA LEU A 53 -10.23 2.41 -2.08
C LEU A 53 -9.11 1.88 -1.17
N ILE A 54 -9.37 1.74 0.13
CA ILE A 54 -8.34 1.26 1.08
C ILE A 54 -8.02 -0.22 0.86
N THR A 55 -9.01 -1.04 0.52
CA THR A 55 -8.79 -2.45 0.18
C THR A 55 -7.93 -2.58 -1.07
N ASN A 56 -8.27 -1.86 -2.14
CA ASN A 56 -7.48 -1.86 -3.37
C ASN A 56 -6.05 -1.37 -3.14
N PHE A 57 -5.85 -0.33 -2.32
CA PHE A 57 -4.52 0.13 -1.94
C PHE A 57 -3.70 -0.95 -1.22
N ASN A 58 -4.30 -1.64 -0.24
CA ASN A 58 -3.65 -2.73 0.48
C ASN A 58 -3.29 -3.91 -0.42
N ASP A 59 -4.16 -4.26 -1.37
CA ASP A 59 -3.93 -5.34 -2.33
C ASP A 59 -2.78 -4.99 -3.30
N GLN A 60 -2.82 -3.79 -3.89
CA GLN A 60 -1.76 -3.30 -4.78
C GLN A 60 -0.41 -3.28 -4.08
N ARG A 61 -0.38 -2.79 -2.84
CA ARG A 61 0.82 -2.78 -2.01
C ARG A 61 1.39 -4.18 -1.81
N ASN A 62 0.56 -5.17 -1.47
CA ASN A 62 1.03 -6.54 -1.27
C ASN A 62 1.63 -7.14 -2.55
N ILE A 63 0.98 -6.89 -3.70
CA ILE A 63 1.46 -7.34 -5.02
C ILE A 63 2.82 -6.69 -5.34
N GLU A 64 2.97 -5.39 -5.08
CA GLU A 64 4.21 -4.65 -5.29
C GLU A 64 5.36 -5.20 -4.44
N HIS A 65 5.13 -5.42 -3.14
CA HIS A 65 6.16 -5.99 -2.27
C HIS A 65 6.55 -7.43 -2.62
N GLN A 66 5.62 -8.24 -3.14
CA GLN A 66 5.94 -9.56 -3.69
C GLN A 66 6.73 -9.48 -5.00
N ARG A 67 6.55 -8.42 -5.79
CA ARG A 67 7.36 -8.14 -6.97
C ARG A 67 8.78 -7.74 -6.55
N PHE A 68 8.93 -6.91 -5.52
CA PHE A 68 10.25 -6.51 -5.01
C PHE A 68 11.07 -7.71 -4.54
N GLU A 69 10.46 -8.65 -3.82
CA GLU A 69 11.12 -9.89 -3.39
C GLU A 69 11.67 -10.68 -4.58
N ARG A 70 10.81 -10.90 -5.58
CA ARG A 70 11.20 -11.60 -6.83
C ARG A 70 12.28 -10.86 -7.61
N GLU A 71 12.24 -9.53 -7.64
CA GLU A 71 13.26 -8.74 -8.33
C GLU A 71 14.61 -8.83 -7.62
N ILE A 72 14.62 -8.75 -6.28
CA ILE A 72 15.82 -8.93 -5.46
C ILE A 72 16.45 -10.30 -5.72
N ASP A 73 15.66 -11.37 -5.60
CA ASP A 73 16.13 -12.74 -5.84
C ASP A 73 16.69 -12.90 -7.25
N SER A 74 15.99 -12.35 -8.25
CA SER A 74 16.42 -12.40 -9.64
C SER A 74 17.71 -11.63 -9.90
N LEU A 75 17.92 -10.48 -9.24
CA LEU A 75 19.16 -9.71 -9.35
C LEU A 75 20.34 -10.45 -8.74
N ILE A 76 20.15 -11.08 -7.58
CA ILE A 76 21.19 -11.88 -6.91
C ILE A 76 21.55 -13.12 -7.74
N GLU A 77 20.54 -13.80 -8.30
CA GLU A 77 20.75 -14.98 -9.16
C GLU A 77 21.45 -14.62 -10.48
N ARG A 78 21.11 -13.46 -11.08
CA ARG A 78 21.84 -12.99 -12.28
C ARG A 78 23.32 -12.69 -11.96
N LEU A 79 23.58 -12.15 -10.76
CA LEU A 79 24.93 -11.88 -10.30
C LEU A 79 25.74 -13.18 -10.12
N SER A 80 25.15 -14.20 -9.49
CA SER A 80 25.80 -15.51 -9.29
C SER A 80 26.10 -16.19 -10.63
N GLN A 81 25.16 -16.19 -11.57
CA GLN A 81 25.34 -16.78 -12.90
C GLN A 81 26.42 -16.07 -13.71
N ARG A 82 26.46 -14.73 -13.65
CA ARG A 82 27.50 -13.95 -14.32
C ARG A 82 28.89 -14.26 -13.77
N LEU A 83 29.04 -14.30 -12.44
CA LEU A 83 30.33 -14.63 -11.80
C LEU A 83 30.78 -16.06 -12.14
N ARG A 84 29.84 -17.01 -12.21
CA ARG A 84 30.13 -18.37 -12.63
C ARG A 84 30.66 -18.43 -14.06
N GLN A 85 30.00 -17.75 -14.99
CA GLN A 85 30.48 -17.66 -16.37
C GLN A 85 31.87 -17.03 -16.45
N GLN A 86 32.15 -15.99 -15.64
CA GLN A 86 33.48 -15.38 -15.58
C GLN A 86 34.53 -16.36 -15.06
N ALA A 87 34.24 -17.11 -14.00
CA ALA A 87 35.14 -18.14 -13.47
C ALA A 87 35.45 -19.23 -14.52
N GLU A 88 34.44 -19.68 -15.26
CA GLU A 88 34.58 -20.71 -16.29
C GLU A 88 35.44 -20.26 -17.48
N THR A 89 35.62 -18.96 -17.70
CA THR A 89 36.50 -18.45 -18.77
C THR A 89 37.98 -18.42 -18.40
N ILE A 90 38.32 -18.49 -17.11
CA ILE A 90 39.70 -18.37 -16.62
C ILE A 90 40.66 -19.39 -17.27
N PRO A 91 40.33 -20.70 -17.38
CA PRO A 91 41.25 -21.68 -17.95
C PRO A 91 41.58 -21.45 -19.43
N PHE A 92 40.75 -20.67 -20.12
CA PHE A 92 40.88 -20.36 -21.55
C PHE A 92 41.68 -19.08 -21.83
N LEU A 93 42.18 -18.41 -20.78
CA LEU A 93 43.15 -17.34 -20.94
C LEU A 93 44.45 -17.93 -21.52
N ASP A 94 45.12 -17.16 -22.37
CA ASP A 94 46.30 -17.61 -23.09
C ASP A 94 47.40 -18.05 -22.10
N GLY A 95 47.86 -19.30 -22.22
CA GLY A 95 48.81 -19.93 -21.29
C GLY A 95 48.25 -20.37 -19.92
N MET A 96 47.02 -20.01 -19.54
CA MET A 96 46.50 -20.30 -18.19
C MET A 96 46.27 -21.79 -17.96
N GLY A 97 45.80 -22.52 -18.99
CA GLY A 97 45.56 -23.95 -18.88
C GLY A 97 46.83 -24.75 -18.50
N GLU A 98 47.95 -24.47 -19.17
CA GLU A 98 49.24 -25.11 -18.87
C GLU A 98 49.76 -24.71 -17.48
N ALA A 99 49.60 -23.44 -17.11
CA ALA A 99 50.01 -22.93 -15.79
C ALA A 99 49.21 -23.59 -14.65
N LEU A 100 47.90 -23.81 -14.83
CA LEU A 100 47.04 -24.51 -13.87
C LEU A 100 47.43 -25.99 -13.73
N LEU A 101 47.66 -26.70 -14.84
CA LEU A 101 48.05 -28.12 -14.82
C LEU A 101 49.42 -28.36 -14.18
N SER A 102 50.37 -27.45 -14.41
CA SER A 102 51.72 -27.50 -13.80
C SER A 102 51.77 -26.94 -12.38
N ASN A 103 50.67 -26.34 -11.89
CA ASN A 103 50.60 -25.63 -10.60
C ASN A 103 51.69 -24.55 -10.47
N ASP A 104 52.02 -23.89 -11.58
CA ASP A 104 53.00 -22.81 -11.64
C ASP A 104 52.38 -21.50 -11.14
N LYS A 105 52.65 -21.18 -9.87
CA LYS A 105 52.08 -20.00 -9.20
C LYS A 105 52.52 -18.68 -9.85
N GLU A 106 53.73 -18.61 -10.39
CA GLU A 106 54.28 -17.39 -10.99
C GLU A 106 53.64 -17.15 -12.37
N ALA A 107 53.51 -18.20 -13.17
CA ALA A 107 52.82 -18.13 -14.46
C ALA A 107 51.34 -17.77 -14.29
N ILE A 108 50.63 -18.43 -13.36
CA ILE A 108 49.22 -18.12 -13.04
C ILE A 108 49.06 -16.65 -12.65
N SER A 109 49.97 -16.15 -11.81
CA SER A 109 49.93 -14.76 -11.35
C SER A 109 50.13 -13.77 -12.49
N SER A 110 51.19 -13.97 -13.28
CA SER A 110 51.57 -13.11 -14.41
C SER A 110 50.51 -13.03 -15.51
N ILE A 111 49.85 -14.16 -15.82
CA ILE A 111 48.80 -14.21 -16.84
C ILE A 111 47.57 -13.43 -16.37
N PHE A 112 47.12 -13.67 -15.14
CA PHE A 112 45.89 -13.06 -14.64
C PHE A 112 46.05 -11.58 -14.26
N ASP A 113 47.26 -11.14 -13.86
CA ASP A 113 47.57 -9.73 -13.58
C ASP A 113 47.20 -8.80 -14.75
N GLN A 114 47.37 -9.27 -15.98
CA GLN A 114 47.02 -8.52 -17.20
C GLN A 114 45.52 -8.26 -17.31
N HIS A 115 44.69 -9.10 -16.68
CA HIS A 115 43.24 -9.04 -16.73
C HIS A 115 42.61 -8.48 -15.44
N TRP A 116 43.32 -8.48 -14.32
CA TRP A 116 42.81 -8.07 -13.01
C TRP A 116 42.23 -6.65 -13.02
N THR A 117 42.94 -5.68 -13.61
CA THR A 117 42.50 -4.27 -13.65
C THR A 117 41.14 -4.13 -14.32
N LEU A 118 40.93 -4.83 -15.45
CA LEU A 118 39.66 -4.82 -16.16
C LEU A 118 38.54 -5.46 -15.32
N LEU A 119 38.83 -6.58 -14.67
CA LEU A 119 37.87 -7.29 -13.83
C LEU A 119 37.42 -6.44 -12.64
N HIS A 120 38.37 -5.80 -11.95
CA HIS A 120 38.11 -4.97 -10.79
C HIS A 120 37.24 -3.75 -11.14
N PHE A 121 37.66 -2.95 -12.13
CA PHE A 121 36.99 -1.69 -12.43
C PHE A 121 35.75 -1.81 -13.31
N HIS A 122 35.70 -2.75 -14.26
CA HIS A 122 34.53 -2.88 -15.16
C HIS A 122 33.51 -3.91 -14.69
N SER A 123 33.94 -4.95 -13.97
CA SER A 123 33.03 -6.00 -13.49
C SER A 123 32.65 -5.85 -12.03
N GLY A 124 33.26 -4.91 -11.28
CA GLY A 124 32.98 -4.69 -9.86
C GLY A 124 33.53 -5.80 -8.96
N VAL A 125 34.40 -6.66 -9.48
CA VAL A 125 34.98 -7.78 -8.73
C VAL A 125 35.89 -7.24 -7.64
N GLU A 126 35.60 -7.59 -6.39
CA GLU A 126 36.37 -7.15 -5.22
C GLU A 126 37.64 -7.99 -5.02
N PHE A 127 37.54 -9.30 -5.27
CA PHE A 127 38.67 -10.22 -5.18
C PHE A 127 38.49 -11.48 -6.04
N VAL A 128 39.61 -12.11 -6.38
CA VAL A 128 39.72 -13.42 -7.03
C VAL A 128 40.78 -14.22 -6.29
N ARG A 129 40.49 -15.48 -5.97
CA ARG A 129 41.45 -16.43 -5.42
C ARG A 129 41.45 -17.70 -6.23
N LEU A 130 42.64 -18.20 -6.51
CA LEU A 130 42.83 -19.46 -7.20
C LEU A 130 43.45 -20.48 -6.26
N TYR A 131 42.87 -21.66 -6.23
CA TYR A 131 43.33 -22.80 -5.44
C TYR A 131 43.68 -23.96 -6.37
N ASN A 132 44.71 -24.72 -6.03
CA ASN A 132 45.02 -25.95 -6.74
C ASN A 132 44.12 -27.13 -6.30
N THR A 133 44.29 -28.27 -6.96
CA THR A 133 43.57 -29.52 -6.65
C THR A 133 43.87 -30.08 -5.26
N SER A 134 44.93 -29.61 -4.59
CA SER A 134 45.23 -29.92 -3.18
C SER A 134 44.57 -28.95 -2.18
N ASN A 135 43.74 -28.02 -2.67
CA ASN A 135 43.08 -26.95 -1.90
C ASN A 135 44.06 -25.91 -1.33
N GLU A 136 45.26 -25.79 -1.90
CA GLU A 136 46.23 -24.79 -1.50
C GLU A 136 46.00 -23.51 -2.29
N LEU A 137 46.14 -22.37 -1.63
CA LEU A 137 46.07 -21.07 -2.30
C LEU A 137 47.28 -20.92 -3.23
N THR A 138 46.98 -20.72 -4.50
CA THR A 138 47.96 -20.53 -5.57
C THR A 138 48.18 -19.05 -5.83
N ALA A 139 47.11 -18.27 -5.92
CA ALA A 139 47.16 -16.83 -6.15
C ALA A 139 45.94 -16.12 -5.53
N ASP A 140 46.11 -14.85 -5.16
CA ASP A 140 45.09 -13.99 -4.53
C ASP A 140 45.20 -12.57 -5.11
N TRP A 141 44.08 -12.04 -5.59
CA TRP A 141 43.94 -10.67 -6.06
C TRP A 141 42.78 -10.02 -5.31
N GLY A 142 43.00 -8.82 -4.78
CA GLY A 142 41.95 -8.07 -4.10
C GLY A 142 42.50 -7.11 -3.05
N ILE A 143 41.67 -6.16 -2.65
CA ILE A 143 41.99 -5.15 -1.63
C ILE A 143 41.39 -5.55 -0.27
N THR A 144 40.48 -6.53 -0.26
CA THR A 144 39.76 -6.94 0.94
C THR A 144 40.59 -7.92 1.76
N GLU A 145 41.08 -7.48 2.92
CA GLU A 145 41.55 -8.37 3.98
C GLU A 145 40.38 -9.25 4.45
N LEU A 146 40.18 -10.39 3.78
CA LEU A 146 39.33 -11.46 4.28
C LEU A 146 39.94 -11.92 5.60
N ASN A 147 39.11 -11.97 6.66
CA ASN A 147 39.64 -12.32 7.98
C ASN A 147 39.88 -13.83 8.06
N VAL A 148 40.68 -14.28 9.05
CA VAL A 148 40.98 -15.70 9.31
C VAL A 148 39.72 -16.60 9.35
N ASN A 149 38.60 -16.10 9.86
CA ASN A 149 37.34 -16.86 9.89
C ASN A 149 36.68 -16.98 8.51
N ASP A 150 36.83 -15.97 7.66
CA ASP A 150 36.28 -15.94 6.31
C ASP A 150 37.10 -16.93 5.43
N ASP A 151 38.42 -16.99 5.62
CA ASP A 151 39.30 -17.98 5.00
C ASP A 151 38.91 -19.42 5.36
N GLY A 152 38.52 -19.68 6.61
CA GLY A 152 38.05 -21.00 7.03
C GLY A 152 36.75 -21.44 6.33
N ALA A 153 35.80 -20.52 6.13
CA ALA A 153 34.57 -20.79 5.39
C ALA A 153 34.84 -21.00 3.90
N ILE A 154 35.66 -20.15 3.29
CA ILE A 154 36.07 -20.26 1.89
C ILE A 154 36.79 -21.59 1.64
N LEU A 155 37.75 -21.96 2.49
CA LEU A 155 38.47 -23.22 2.34
C LEU A 155 37.55 -24.44 2.42
N LYS A 156 36.50 -24.38 3.25
CA LYS A 156 35.48 -25.45 3.30
C LYS A 156 34.76 -25.59 1.96
N TRP A 157 34.35 -24.47 1.35
CA TRP A 157 33.71 -24.47 0.04
C TRP A 157 34.64 -24.91 -1.08
N VAL A 158 35.90 -24.47 -1.06
CA VAL A 158 36.92 -24.92 -2.01
C VAL A 158 37.04 -26.44 -1.97
N LYS A 159 37.14 -27.03 -0.77
CA LYS A 159 37.18 -28.49 -0.60
C LYS A 159 35.93 -29.18 -1.13
N GLU A 160 34.75 -28.62 -0.87
CA GLU A 160 33.48 -29.18 -1.34
C GLU A 160 33.36 -29.16 -2.87
N VAL A 161 33.69 -28.03 -3.50
CA VAL A 161 33.65 -27.88 -4.96
C VAL A 161 34.71 -28.73 -5.63
N ASN A 162 35.90 -28.83 -5.05
CA ASN A 162 36.99 -29.65 -5.57
C ASN A 162 36.67 -31.16 -5.49
N GLN A 163 35.87 -31.59 -4.51
CA GLN A 163 35.42 -32.99 -4.37
C GLN A 163 34.26 -33.34 -5.29
N ASN A 164 33.30 -32.42 -5.46
CA ASN A 164 32.04 -32.70 -6.14
C ASN A 164 31.99 -32.17 -7.58
N GLU A 165 32.93 -31.29 -7.96
CA GLU A 165 32.97 -30.58 -9.24
C GLU A 165 31.70 -29.76 -9.53
N ILE A 166 30.96 -29.40 -8.48
CA ILE A 166 29.72 -28.62 -8.58
C ILE A 166 30.00 -27.21 -8.04
N PRO A 167 29.83 -26.15 -8.84
CA PRO A 167 30.02 -24.79 -8.40
C PRO A 167 28.95 -24.38 -7.38
N ILE A 168 29.34 -23.54 -6.42
CA ILE A 168 28.43 -22.98 -5.43
C ILE A 168 28.54 -21.45 -5.38
N SER A 169 27.47 -20.79 -4.96
CA SER A 169 27.41 -19.32 -4.92
C SER A 169 26.96 -18.78 -3.56
N PRO A 170 27.80 -18.89 -2.51
CA PRO A 170 27.43 -18.45 -1.17
C PRO A 170 27.43 -16.92 -1.06
N LEU A 171 26.51 -16.40 -0.27
CA LEU A 171 26.47 -14.98 0.12
C LEU A 171 27.10 -14.82 1.51
N LEU A 172 28.16 -14.03 1.61
CA LEU A 172 28.88 -13.76 2.87
C LEU A 172 28.60 -12.35 3.34
N CYS A 173 27.91 -12.22 4.48
CA CYS A 173 27.57 -10.94 5.10
C CYS A 173 28.26 -10.79 6.45
N ARG A 174 29.11 -9.75 6.59
CA ARG A 174 29.80 -9.44 7.85
C ARG A 174 30.06 -7.95 8.08
N ARG A 175 30.82 -7.30 7.20
CA ARG A 175 30.98 -5.83 7.15
C ARG A 175 30.16 -5.28 5.99
N ASN A 176 30.36 -5.86 4.82
CA ASN A 176 29.50 -5.80 3.65
C ASN A 176 28.87 -7.17 3.38
N CYS A 177 27.97 -7.24 2.40
CA CYS A 177 27.52 -8.50 1.82
C CYS A 177 28.18 -8.67 0.46
N ILE A 178 28.99 -9.72 0.35
CA ILE A 178 29.71 -10.11 -0.87
C ILE A 178 29.04 -11.37 -1.40
N GLN A 179 28.62 -11.33 -2.66
CA GLN A 179 28.20 -12.51 -3.39
C GLN A 179 29.46 -13.21 -3.89
N LEU A 180 29.67 -14.46 -3.48
CA LEU A 180 30.77 -15.27 -3.97
C LEU A 180 30.29 -16.27 -5.01
N THR A 181 31.22 -16.68 -5.86
CA THR A 181 31.13 -17.91 -6.64
C THR A 181 32.41 -18.71 -6.45
N VAL A 182 32.24 -19.97 -6.08
CA VAL A 182 33.31 -20.98 -5.98
C VAL A 182 33.07 -21.98 -7.10
N ALA A 183 33.95 -22.03 -8.09
CA ALA A 183 33.76 -22.84 -9.28
C ALA A 183 35.02 -23.64 -9.63
N PRO A 184 34.87 -24.89 -10.12
CA PRO A 184 36.00 -25.67 -10.61
C PRO A 184 36.51 -25.08 -11.93
N LEU A 185 37.83 -25.10 -12.08
CA LEU A 185 38.53 -24.75 -13.30
C LEU A 185 38.79 -26.03 -14.08
N LEU A 186 38.04 -26.22 -15.16
CA LEU A 186 38.08 -27.45 -15.95
C LEU A 186 38.96 -27.28 -17.19
N ILE A 187 39.86 -28.24 -17.41
CA ILE A 187 40.69 -28.36 -18.61
C ILE A 187 40.49 -29.75 -19.17
N GLU A 188 40.04 -29.84 -20.43
CA GLU A 188 39.73 -31.12 -21.09
C GLU A 188 38.79 -32.05 -20.26
N GLY A 189 37.91 -31.45 -19.46
CA GLY A 189 36.96 -32.16 -18.60
C GLY A 189 37.53 -32.66 -17.26
N GLN A 190 38.76 -32.27 -16.89
CA GLN A 190 39.36 -32.55 -15.59
C GLN A 190 39.54 -31.27 -14.77
N THR A 191 39.31 -31.37 -13.46
CA THR A 191 39.54 -30.25 -12.52
C THR A 191 41.03 -29.97 -12.37
N ALA A 192 41.46 -28.80 -12.84
CA ALA A 192 42.83 -28.29 -12.73
C ALA A 192 43.01 -27.31 -11.54
N GLY A 193 41.92 -26.88 -10.93
CA GLY A 193 41.92 -25.98 -9.76
C GLY A 193 40.53 -25.45 -9.45
N ILE A 194 40.45 -24.49 -8.52
CA ILE A 194 39.22 -23.83 -8.10
C ILE A 194 39.42 -22.32 -8.16
N ALA A 195 38.43 -21.61 -8.69
CA ALA A 195 38.35 -20.16 -8.61
C ALA A 195 37.29 -19.74 -7.58
N VAL A 196 37.66 -18.76 -6.74
CA VAL A 196 36.75 -18.05 -5.84
C VAL A 196 36.72 -16.60 -6.29
N ILE A 197 35.56 -16.12 -6.71
CA ILE A 197 35.36 -14.73 -7.15
C ILE A 197 34.33 -14.08 -6.25
N GLY A 198 34.60 -12.86 -5.77
CA GLY A 198 33.70 -12.09 -4.91
C GLY A 198 33.31 -10.74 -5.50
N ILE A 199 32.05 -10.37 -5.38
CA ILE A 199 31.50 -9.07 -5.81
C ILE A 199 30.55 -8.48 -4.76
N SER A 200 30.55 -7.16 -4.65
CA SER A 200 29.61 -6.42 -3.81
C SER A 200 28.18 -6.50 -4.34
N LEU A 201 27.19 -6.50 -3.44
CA LEU A 201 25.80 -6.29 -3.83
C LEU A 201 25.47 -4.83 -4.20
N ALA A 202 26.40 -3.88 -4.06
CA ALA A 202 26.13 -2.46 -4.30
C ALA A 202 25.48 -2.17 -5.67
N ASP A 203 26.00 -2.77 -6.74
CA ASP A 203 25.45 -2.60 -8.09
C ASP A 203 24.05 -3.21 -8.24
N ALA A 204 23.79 -4.34 -7.57
CA ALA A 204 22.46 -4.96 -7.56
C ALA A 204 21.43 -4.06 -6.84
N LEU A 205 21.83 -3.39 -5.76
CA LEU A 205 20.97 -2.41 -5.06
C LEU A 205 20.64 -1.21 -5.95
N LEU A 206 21.63 -0.67 -6.68
CA LEU A 206 21.42 0.42 -7.62
C LEU A 206 20.54 0.00 -8.81
N ALA A 207 20.74 -1.21 -9.34
CA ALA A 207 19.90 -1.79 -10.39
C ALA A 207 18.46 -1.94 -9.92
N PHE A 208 18.24 -2.43 -8.69
CA PHE A 208 16.91 -2.48 -8.09
C PHE A 208 16.24 -1.11 -8.07
N LYS A 209 16.91 -0.08 -7.52
CA LYS A 209 16.37 1.29 -7.48
C LYS A 209 15.98 1.81 -8.85
N ARG A 210 16.78 1.54 -9.89
CA ARG A 210 16.49 1.96 -11.26
C ARG A 210 15.25 1.27 -11.85
N ILE A 211 14.99 0.01 -11.48
CA ILE A 211 13.88 -0.79 -12.00
C ILE A 211 12.60 -0.55 -11.20
N SER A 212 12.69 -0.51 -9.86
CA SER A 212 11.55 -0.39 -8.97
C SER A 212 11.15 1.07 -8.69
N GLY A 213 12.10 2.00 -8.78
CA GLY A 213 11.93 3.38 -8.30
C GLY A 213 11.97 3.51 -6.76
N ALA A 214 12.04 2.40 -6.02
CA ALA A 214 12.10 2.38 -4.57
C ALA A 214 13.56 2.42 -4.08
N ASP A 215 13.79 3.11 -2.97
CA ASP A 215 15.08 3.09 -2.31
C ASP A 215 15.26 1.73 -1.62
N ILE A 216 16.47 1.21 -1.68
CA ILE A 216 16.87 -0.03 -1.03
C ILE A 216 18.15 0.16 -0.22
N GLY A 217 18.28 -0.61 0.85
CA GLY A 217 19.45 -0.65 1.71
C GLY A 217 19.77 -2.04 2.24
N LEU A 218 20.94 -2.15 2.87
CA LEU A 218 21.43 -3.36 3.52
C LEU A 218 21.65 -3.10 5.01
N LEU A 219 20.98 -3.89 5.85
CA LEU A 219 21.08 -3.87 7.29
C LEU A 219 21.76 -5.14 7.79
N LEU A 220 22.77 -4.98 8.65
CA LEU A 220 23.43 -6.09 9.32
C LEU A 220 23.15 -6.08 10.82
N HIS A 221 22.80 -7.22 11.38
CA HIS A 221 22.65 -7.40 12.82
C HIS A 221 23.99 -7.81 13.43
N ASN A 222 24.35 -7.19 14.56
CA ASN A 222 25.60 -7.42 15.27
C ASN A 222 26.87 -7.29 14.40
N ALA A 223 26.87 -6.32 13.46
CA ALA A 223 28.10 -5.95 12.77
C ALA A 223 29.11 -5.39 13.79
N ASN A 224 30.36 -5.84 13.70
CA ASN A 224 31.41 -5.40 14.62
C ASN A 224 31.65 -3.89 14.36
N PRO A 225 31.58 -3.01 15.38
CA PRO A 225 31.61 -1.54 15.23
C PRO A 225 32.98 -0.97 14.85
N ALA A 226 33.80 -1.73 14.13
CA ALA A 226 35.14 -1.35 13.73
C ALA A 226 35.17 -0.26 12.63
N ASP A 227 34.01 0.13 12.09
CA ASP A 227 33.90 1.23 11.12
C ASP A 227 33.25 2.45 11.80
N PRO A 228 34.01 3.52 12.05
CA PRO A 228 33.53 4.77 12.65
C PRO A 228 32.44 5.49 11.84
N GLU A 229 32.30 5.21 10.54
CA GLU A 229 31.27 5.82 9.68
C GLU A 229 29.98 5.01 9.59
N ALA A 230 29.95 3.80 10.17
CA ALA A 230 28.79 2.92 10.07
C ALA A 230 27.60 3.50 10.85
N SER A 231 26.56 3.89 10.13
CA SER A 231 25.36 4.49 10.71
C SER A 231 24.53 3.41 11.39
N ARG A 232 24.34 3.52 12.71
CA ARG A 232 23.59 2.53 13.50
C ARG A 232 22.13 2.94 13.69
N LEU A 233 21.27 1.93 13.78
CA LEU A 233 19.87 2.05 14.17
C LEU A 233 19.71 1.38 15.53
N ASP A 234 19.89 2.15 16.61
CA ASP A 234 19.99 1.61 17.97
C ASP A 234 18.77 0.80 18.39
N SER A 235 17.56 1.28 18.09
CA SER A 235 16.30 0.60 18.44
C SER A 235 16.11 -0.75 17.75
N TRP A 236 16.81 -0.98 16.64
CA TRP A 236 16.77 -2.24 15.91
C TRP A 236 18.02 -3.10 16.14
N GLU A 237 19.02 -2.58 16.87
CA GLU A 237 20.31 -3.24 17.04
C GLU A 237 20.95 -3.66 15.70
N THR A 238 20.80 -2.80 14.69
CA THR A 238 21.32 -3.04 13.34
C THR A 238 22.26 -1.93 12.90
N THR A 239 23.16 -2.29 12.00
CA THR A 239 24.08 -1.37 11.33
C THR A 239 23.64 -1.23 9.88
N VAL A 240 23.52 0.01 9.42
CA VAL A 240 23.23 0.33 8.03
C VAL A 240 24.54 0.31 7.25
N VAL A 241 24.66 -0.64 6.34
CA VAL A 241 25.89 -0.87 5.56
C VAL A 241 25.85 -0.18 4.21
N ALA A 242 24.68 -0.21 3.57
CA ALA A 242 24.48 0.42 2.27
C ALA A 242 23.08 1.01 2.20
N LEU A 243 22.98 2.17 1.53
CA LEU A 243 21.73 2.82 1.17
C LEU A 243 21.89 3.41 -0.22
N THR A 244 20.87 3.23 -1.06
CA THR A 244 20.81 3.84 -2.38
C THR A 244 20.48 5.34 -2.35
N ASN A 245 19.94 5.84 -1.23
CA ASN A 245 19.91 7.26 -0.88
C ASN A 245 20.37 7.44 0.58
N LYS A 246 21.63 7.82 0.78
CA LYS A 246 22.27 7.76 2.11
C LYS A 246 21.57 8.62 3.16
N VAL A 247 21.22 9.86 2.83
CA VAL A 247 20.72 10.83 3.81
C VAL A 247 19.25 10.58 4.11
N ASP A 248 18.39 10.66 3.11
CA ASP A 248 16.93 10.58 3.32
C ASP A 248 16.50 9.21 3.86
N SER A 249 17.03 8.13 3.26
CA SER A 249 16.67 6.78 3.71
C SER A 249 17.13 6.51 5.15
N TYR A 250 18.28 7.03 5.57
CA TYR A 250 18.74 6.84 6.95
C TYR A 250 17.81 7.54 7.95
N GLU A 251 17.40 8.79 7.70
CA GLU A 251 16.50 9.50 8.60
C GLU A 251 15.13 8.84 8.69
N ILE A 252 14.59 8.39 7.55
CA ILE A 252 13.33 7.64 7.47
C ILE A 252 13.44 6.35 8.30
N LEU A 253 14.53 5.58 8.15
CA LEU A 253 14.75 4.34 8.91
C LEU A 253 14.94 4.59 10.40
N ASN A 254 15.65 5.64 10.79
CA ASN A 254 15.85 6.01 12.20
C ASN A 254 14.54 6.47 12.86
N ALA A 255 13.68 7.18 12.12
CA ALA A 255 12.34 7.51 12.59
C ALA A 255 11.48 6.25 12.73
N ALA A 256 11.50 5.36 11.74
CA ALA A 256 10.76 4.11 11.76
C ALA A 256 11.22 3.17 12.88
N SER A 257 12.52 3.09 13.16
CA SER A 257 13.05 2.20 14.19
C SER A 257 12.62 2.58 15.60
N LYS A 258 12.26 3.84 15.83
CA LYS A 258 11.71 4.32 17.11
C LYS A 258 10.23 4.00 17.27
N LEU A 259 9.51 3.76 16.18
CA LEU A 259 8.06 3.52 16.18
C LEU A 259 7.70 2.03 16.09
N TYR A 260 8.50 1.24 15.38
CA TYR A 260 8.23 -0.15 15.08
C TYR A 260 9.39 -1.03 15.51
N THR A 261 9.11 -2.28 15.90
CA THR A 261 10.16 -3.26 16.13
C THR A 261 10.70 -3.80 14.81
N LEU A 262 11.90 -4.35 14.82
CA LEU A 262 12.47 -5.03 13.65
C LEU A 262 11.58 -6.20 13.19
N ALA A 263 11.00 -6.94 14.14
CA ALA A 263 10.11 -8.07 13.87
C ALA A 263 8.84 -7.63 13.13
N ASP A 264 8.27 -6.46 13.47
CA ASP A 264 7.12 -5.90 12.77
C ASP A 264 7.45 -5.60 11.31
N SER A 265 8.63 -5.01 11.06
CA SER A 265 9.09 -4.62 9.72
C SER A 265 9.51 -5.82 8.85
N LEU A 266 9.85 -6.95 9.47
CA LEU A 266 10.09 -8.23 8.79
C LEU A 266 8.79 -8.92 8.39
N LYS A 267 7.79 -8.92 9.29
CA LYS A 267 6.53 -9.62 9.08
C LYS A 267 5.55 -8.82 8.22
N ASN A 268 5.49 -7.51 8.43
CA ASN A 268 4.49 -6.62 7.88
C ASN A 268 5.15 -5.44 7.16
N ILE A 269 4.35 -4.77 6.32
CA ILE A 269 4.74 -3.49 5.71
C ILE A 269 4.38 -2.40 6.70
N VAL A 270 5.39 -1.72 7.23
CA VAL A 270 5.20 -0.59 8.14
C VAL A 270 5.13 0.71 7.34
N GLN A 271 4.31 1.66 7.81
CA GLN A 271 4.14 2.95 7.13
C GLN A 271 4.42 4.07 8.11
N ILE A 272 5.26 5.02 7.71
CA ILE A 272 5.56 6.23 8.49
C ILE A 272 5.25 7.49 7.71
N ASN A 273 4.95 8.57 8.42
CA ASN A 273 4.90 9.91 7.85
C ASN A 273 6.18 10.66 8.28
N TRP A 274 7.01 11.03 7.32
CA TRP A 274 8.23 11.79 7.54
C TRP A 274 8.26 12.96 6.56
N ASN A 275 8.48 14.18 7.05
CA ASN A 275 8.50 15.40 6.22
C ASN A 275 7.26 15.60 5.32
N HIS A 276 6.07 15.18 5.76
CA HIS A 276 4.80 15.21 4.99
C HIS A 276 4.75 14.20 3.83
N HIS A 277 5.69 13.27 3.77
CA HIS A 277 5.68 12.15 2.84
C HIS A 277 5.31 10.86 3.58
N HIS A 278 4.50 10.04 2.93
CA HIS A 278 4.14 8.70 3.39
C HIS A 278 5.12 7.69 2.81
N HIS A 279 5.89 7.05 3.68
CA HIS A 279 6.84 6.02 3.28
C HIS A 279 6.40 4.65 3.78
N GLN A 280 6.54 3.65 2.92
CA GLN A 280 6.36 2.25 3.29
C GLN A 280 7.72 1.56 3.38
N ILE A 281 7.89 0.77 4.42
CA ILE A 281 9.14 0.10 4.74
C ILE A 281 8.83 -1.38 4.94
N LYS A 282 9.64 -2.22 4.31
CA LYS A 282 9.62 -3.67 4.52
C LYS A 282 11.04 -4.23 4.50
N LEU A 283 11.31 -5.16 5.39
CA LEU A 283 12.55 -5.90 5.45
C LEU A 283 12.43 -7.25 4.73
N TYR A 284 13.47 -7.61 4.00
CA TYR A 284 13.61 -8.86 3.27
C TYR A 284 14.86 -9.59 3.79
N PRO A 285 14.71 -10.78 4.41
CA PRO A 285 15.86 -11.52 4.91
C PRO A 285 16.71 -12.04 3.75
N LEU A 286 18.03 -11.91 3.86
CA LEU A 286 18.96 -12.48 2.90
C LEU A 286 19.38 -13.88 3.33
N ASN A 287 19.34 -14.83 2.38
CA ASN A 287 19.86 -16.18 2.60
C ASN A 287 21.39 -16.20 2.50
N SER A 288 22.04 -15.61 3.50
CA SER A 288 23.49 -15.65 3.66
C SER A 288 23.92 -16.88 4.46
N VAL A 289 25.21 -17.24 4.34
CA VAL A 289 25.87 -18.29 5.14
C VAL A 289 25.61 -18.09 6.64
N ASN A 290 25.54 -16.82 7.03
CA ASN A 290 25.26 -16.33 8.36
C ASN A 290 23.77 -16.01 8.51
N LYS A 291 22.92 -17.05 8.48
CA LYS A 291 21.47 -16.92 8.57
C LYS A 291 21.05 -15.92 9.67
N ASN A 292 20.10 -15.05 9.33
CA ASN A 292 19.52 -14.00 10.18
C ASN A 292 20.42 -12.81 10.55
N ARG A 293 21.60 -12.67 9.94
CA ARG A 293 22.46 -11.49 10.18
C ARG A 293 22.34 -10.38 9.16
N ALA A 294 21.65 -10.60 8.04
CA ALA A 294 21.55 -9.63 6.96
C ALA A 294 20.12 -9.52 6.43
N ASN A 295 19.61 -8.29 6.36
CA ASN A 295 18.30 -7.98 5.81
C ASN A 295 18.46 -6.85 4.79
N LEU A 296 17.79 -6.96 3.66
CA LEU A 296 17.54 -5.82 2.78
C LEU A 296 16.37 -5.03 3.32
N VAL A 297 16.42 -3.72 3.20
CA VAL A 297 15.32 -2.83 3.53
C VAL A 297 14.89 -2.08 2.29
N VAL A 298 13.61 -2.15 1.95
CA VAL A 298 13.03 -1.39 0.83
C VAL A 298 12.16 -0.29 1.40
N ILE A 299 12.33 0.91 0.87
CA ILE A 299 11.63 2.13 1.25
C ILE A 299 10.97 2.69 -0.01
N SER A 300 9.65 2.71 -0.04
CA SER A 300 8.87 3.30 -1.13
C SER A 300 8.13 4.55 -0.67
N ASP A 301 8.11 5.58 -1.51
CA ASP A 301 7.26 6.75 -1.32
C ASP A 301 5.87 6.46 -1.91
N VAL A 302 4.86 6.41 -1.04
CA VAL A 302 3.45 6.18 -1.39
C VAL A 302 2.59 7.43 -1.23
N THR A 303 3.21 8.60 -1.07
CA THR A 303 2.54 9.89 -0.83
C THR A 303 1.52 10.20 -1.92
N SER A 304 1.87 9.98 -3.19
CA SER A 304 0.97 10.20 -4.31
C SER A 304 -0.27 9.31 -4.24
N ALA A 305 -0.09 8.02 -3.91
CA ALA A 305 -1.19 7.07 -3.78
C ALA A 305 -2.10 7.45 -2.60
N VAL A 306 -1.54 7.81 -1.45
CA VAL A 306 -2.29 8.26 -0.27
C VAL A 306 -3.06 9.55 -0.55
N ASN A 307 -2.42 10.54 -1.19
CA ASN A 307 -3.08 11.80 -1.56
C ASN A 307 -4.21 11.58 -2.56
N ASN A 308 -4.01 10.70 -3.55
CA ASN A 308 -5.05 10.34 -4.51
C ASN A 308 -6.28 9.70 -3.84
N ILE A 309 -6.08 8.94 -2.74
CA ILE A 309 -7.18 8.39 -1.95
C ILE A 309 -7.97 9.52 -1.28
N TYR A 310 -7.28 10.45 -0.60
CA TYR A 310 -7.92 11.59 0.05
C TYR A 310 -8.68 12.48 -0.96
N ASP A 311 -8.07 12.79 -2.10
CA ASP A 311 -8.69 13.59 -3.15
C ASP A 311 -9.91 12.90 -3.76
N SER A 312 -9.86 11.58 -3.93
CA SER A 312 -10.98 10.79 -4.44
C SER A 312 -12.15 10.80 -3.47
N ILE A 313 -11.89 10.65 -2.16
CA ILE A 313 -12.92 10.70 -1.12
C ILE A 313 -13.59 12.09 -1.10
N TRP A 314 -12.80 13.17 -1.18
CA TRP A 314 -13.33 14.53 -1.23
C TRP A 314 -14.23 14.76 -2.45
N LYS A 315 -13.82 14.28 -3.63
CA LYS A 315 -14.63 14.37 -4.85
C LYS A 315 -15.93 13.59 -4.72
N ILE A 316 -15.88 12.36 -4.18
CA ILE A 316 -17.06 11.53 -3.95
C ILE A 316 -18.03 12.21 -2.98
N ALA A 317 -17.52 12.77 -1.88
CA ALA A 317 -18.33 13.50 -0.91
C ALA A 317 -18.98 14.75 -1.51
N LEU A 318 -18.24 15.54 -2.30
CA LEU A 318 -18.73 16.74 -2.97
C LEU A 318 -19.84 16.40 -3.99
N ILE A 319 -19.61 15.39 -4.83
CA ILE A 319 -20.60 14.92 -5.81
C ILE A 319 -21.84 14.39 -5.09
N GLY A 320 -21.66 13.62 -4.01
CA GLY A 320 -22.75 13.12 -3.18
C GLY A 320 -23.58 14.24 -2.55
N LEU A 321 -22.94 15.29 -2.04
CA LEU A 321 -23.60 16.46 -1.46
C LEU A 321 -24.38 17.27 -2.50
N LEU A 322 -23.79 17.50 -3.68
CA LEU A 322 -24.49 18.16 -4.79
C LEU A 322 -25.69 17.35 -5.26
N GLY A 323 -25.53 16.03 -5.39
CA GLY A 323 -26.61 15.10 -5.71
C GLY A 323 -27.74 15.15 -4.68
N LEU A 324 -27.41 15.24 -3.39
CA LEU A 324 -28.38 15.38 -2.31
C LEU A 324 -29.18 16.67 -2.44
N ILE A 325 -28.51 17.81 -2.61
CA ILE A 325 -29.18 19.13 -2.73
C ILE A 325 -30.14 19.13 -3.93
N ILE A 326 -29.68 18.64 -5.09
CA ILE A 326 -30.49 18.59 -6.31
C ILE A 326 -31.72 17.68 -6.11
N SER A 327 -31.52 16.51 -5.50
CA SER A 327 -32.60 15.57 -5.25
C SER A 327 -33.63 16.10 -4.24
N GLU A 328 -33.18 16.71 -3.14
CA GLU A 328 -34.06 17.31 -2.14
C GLU A 328 -34.88 18.45 -2.74
N PHE A 329 -34.26 19.30 -3.56
CA PHE A 329 -34.95 20.38 -4.25
C PHE A 329 -36.04 19.85 -5.19
N LEU A 330 -35.72 18.80 -5.96
CA LEU A 330 -36.65 18.17 -6.90
C LEU A 330 -37.83 17.50 -6.17
N LEU A 331 -37.54 16.75 -5.09
CA LEU A 331 -38.55 16.13 -4.23
C LEU A 331 -39.45 17.18 -3.57
N PHE A 332 -38.87 18.23 -2.99
CA PHE A 332 -39.61 19.31 -2.34
C PHE A 332 -40.54 20.02 -3.34
N SER A 333 -40.05 20.29 -4.55
CA SER A 333 -40.83 20.90 -5.62
C SER A 333 -42.05 20.04 -6.03
N ILE A 334 -41.84 18.73 -6.25
CA ILE A 334 -42.90 17.78 -6.60
C ILE A 334 -43.93 17.65 -5.47
N PHE A 335 -43.48 17.37 -4.24
CA PHE A 335 -44.39 17.18 -3.10
C PHE A 335 -45.18 18.44 -2.77
N THR A 336 -44.55 19.61 -2.84
CA THR A 336 -45.24 20.88 -2.55
C THR A 336 -46.35 21.13 -3.56
N ARG A 337 -46.11 20.84 -4.85
CA ARG A 337 -47.10 20.98 -5.92
C ARG A 337 -48.27 19.99 -5.75
N LEU A 338 -47.99 18.70 -5.57
CA LEU A 338 -49.01 17.66 -5.43
C LEU A 338 -49.86 17.83 -4.16
N LEU A 339 -49.21 18.04 -3.01
CA LEU A 339 -49.91 18.18 -1.73
C LEU A 339 -50.70 19.50 -1.62
N SER A 340 -50.29 20.56 -2.32
CA SER A 340 -51.12 21.77 -2.39
C SER A 340 -52.43 21.52 -3.12
N ARG A 341 -52.39 20.83 -4.26
CA ARG A 341 -53.61 20.53 -5.05
C ARG A 341 -54.56 19.60 -4.30
N LEU A 342 -54.03 18.57 -3.62
CA LEU A 342 -54.84 17.67 -2.81
C LEU A 342 -55.50 18.40 -1.62
N LYS A 343 -54.75 19.32 -0.97
CA LYS A 343 -55.29 20.17 0.09
C LYS A 343 -56.48 20.98 -0.43
N ASP A 344 -56.34 21.61 -1.59
CA ASP A 344 -57.39 22.48 -2.13
C ASP A 344 -58.70 21.70 -2.39
N VAL A 345 -58.63 20.47 -2.91
CA VAL A 345 -59.80 19.57 -3.04
C VAL A 345 -60.45 19.28 -1.67
N SER A 346 -59.63 18.90 -0.68
CA SER A 346 -60.12 18.54 0.67
C SER A 346 -60.81 19.70 1.39
N PHE A 347 -60.38 20.95 1.15
CA PHE A 347 -60.99 22.13 1.76
C PHE A 347 -62.26 22.59 1.04
N THR A 348 -62.41 22.26 -0.25
CA THR A 348 -63.64 22.59 -1.02
C THR A 348 -64.75 21.55 -0.87
N LEU A 349 -64.41 20.29 -0.58
CA LEU A 349 -65.38 19.19 -0.41
C LEU A 349 -66.51 19.47 0.61
N PRO A 350 -66.28 20.14 1.76
CA PRO A 350 -67.34 20.51 2.69
C PRO A 350 -68.40 21.45 2.10
N LEU A 351 -68.05 22.32 1.14
CA LEU A 351 -69.01 23.22 0.48
C LEU A 351 -70.09 22.46 -0.29
N LEU A 352 -69.70 21.31 -0.85
CA LEU A 352 -70.60 20.38 -1.53
C LEU A 352 -71.61 19.75 -0.56
N ALA A 353 -71.16 19.41 0.67
CA ALA A 353 -72.02 18.85 1.71
C ALA A 353 -72.99 19.90 2.29
N SER A 354 -72.62 21.19 2.26
CA SER A 354 -73.48 22.29 2.69
C SER A 354 -74.45 22.83 1.63
N GLY A 355 -74.52 22.20 0.44
CA GLY A 355 -75.44 22.58 -0.65
C GLY A 355 -75.05 23.87 -1.40
N GLN A 356 -73.82 24.36 -1.22
CA GLN A 356 -73.33 25.58 -1.87
C GLN A 356 -72.64 25.21 -3.21
N PHE A 357 -73.42 24.69 -4.15
CA PHE A 357 -72.91 24.10 -5.40
C PHE A 357 -72.24 25.14 -6.33
N GLU A 358 -72.78 26.35 -6.41
CA GLU A 358 -72.19 27.46 -7.18
C GLU A 358 -70.83 27.90 -6.61
N ASP A 359 -70.74 28.12 -5.29
CA ASP A 359 -69.49 28.52 -4.64
C ASP A 359 -68.41 27.43 -4.73
N PHE A 360 -68.83 26.16 -4.68
CA PHE A 360 -67.96 25.01 -4.92
C PHE A 360 -67.38 25.02 -6.34
N ARG A 361 -68.21 25.21 -7.37
CA ARG A 361 -67.77 25.29 -8.78
C ARG A 361 -66.86 26.48 -9.04
N HIS A 362 -67.16 27.64 -8.45
CA HIS A 362 -66.33 28.84 -8.60
C HIS A 362 -64.96 28.67 -7.94
N SER A 363 -64.89 28.08 -6.74
CA SER A 363 -63.61 27.82 -6.06
C SER A 363 -62.74 26.77 -6.78
N LEU A 364 -63.34 25.78 -7.45
CA LEU A 364 -62.62 24.79 -8.24
C LEU A 364 -62.07 25.35 -9.56
N THR A 365 -62.83 26.20 -10.26
CA THR A 365 -62.41 26.78 -11.55
C THR A 365 -61.25 27.77 -11.39
N LEU A 366 -61.21 28.54 -10.30
CA LEU A 366 -60.08 29.43 -9.96
C LEU A 366 -58.77 28.67 -9.68
N THR A 367 -58.88 27.43 -9.18
CA THR A 367 -57.71 26.60 -8.83
C THR A 367 -57.20 25.79 -10.03
N LYS A 368 -57.99 25.66 -11.10
CA LYS A 368 -57.67 24.92 -12.33
C LYS A 368 -56.64 25.69 -13.19
N LYS A 369 -55.38 25.74 -12.76
CA LYS A 369 -54.28 26.28 -13.59
C LYS A 369 -54.09 25.43 -14.85
N LYS A 370 -53.98 26.07 -16.03
CA LYS A 370 -53.63 25.45 -17.31
C LYS A 370 -52.34 24.63 -17.18
N GLN A 371 -52.46 23.30 -17.14
CA GLN A 371 -51.33 22.37 -17.26
C GLN A 371 -51.32 21.74 -18.66
N ILE A 372 -50.12 21.33 -19.09
CA ILE A 372 -49.88 20.68 -20.39
C ILE A 372 -50.24 19.18 -20.33
N TYR A 373 -50.13 18.55 -19.15
CA TYR A 373 -50.41 17.13 -18.94
C TYR A 373 -51.55 16.96 -17.93
N ARG A 374 -52.49 16.07 -18.23
CA ARG A 374 -53.59 15.66 -17.34
C ARG A 374 -53.08 14.64 -16.33
N ASP A 375 -53.44 14.81 -15.06
CA ASP A 375 -53.17 13.85 -13.99
C ASP A 375 -54.44 13.32 -13.30
N GLU A 376 -54.28 12.38 -12.36
CA GLU A 376 -55.39 11.75 -11.63
C GLU A 376 -56.15 12.77 -10.76
N ILE A 377 -55.48 13.85 -10.34
CA ILE A 377 -56.11 14.94 -9.58
C ILE A 377 -57.03 15.75 -10.49
N ASP A 378 -56.66 15.99 -11.75
CA ASP A 378 -57.57 16.59 -12.75
C ASP A 378 -58.78 15.72 -13.03
N MET A 379 -58.61 14.39 -13.06
CA MET A 379 -59.74 13.46 -13.19
C MET A 379 -60.68 13.55 -11.98
N LEU A 380 -60.14 13.71 -10.78
CA LEU A 380 -60.90 13.91 -9.55
C LEU A 380 -61.65 15.25 -9.55
N TYR A 381 -61.02 16.34 -10.00
CA TYR A 381 -61.68 17.64 -10.16
C TYR A 381 -62.84 17.55 -11.15
N ASP A 382 -62.65 16.92 -12.31
CA ASP A 382 -63.69 16.77 -13.33
C ASP A 382 -64.86 15.88 -12.82
N ALA A 383 -64.58 14.83 -12.05
CA ALA A 383 -65.60 14.00 -11.42
C ALA A 383 -66.39 14.76 -10.34
N ALA A 384 -65.71 15.54 -9.50
CA ALA A 384 -66.35 16.34 -8.46
C ALA A 384 -67.25 17.45 -9.02
N VAL A 385 -66.83 18.09 -10.13
CA VAL A 385 -67.68 19.05 -10.86
C VAL A 385 -68.92 18.37 -11.43
N LYS A 386 -68.77 17.20 -12.09
CA LYS A 386 -69.93 16.44 -12.61
C LYS A 386 -70.91 16.06 -11.51
N LEU A 387 -70.42 15.62 -10.36
CA LEU A 387 -71.26 15.28 -9.21
C LEU A 387 -72.01 16.49 -8.66
N SER A 388 -71.37 17.66 -8.60
CA SER A 388 -72.05 18.89 -8.15
C SER A 388 -73.23 19.30 -9.03
N ILE A 389 -73.15 19.02 -10.34
CA ILE A 389 -74.24 19.31 -11.30
C ILE A 389 -75.37 18.26 -11.19
N GLN A 390 -75.06 17.04 -10.76
CA GLN A 390 -76.07 15.98 -10.59
C GLN A 390 -76.83 16.05 -9.26
N LEU A 391 -76.22 16.67 -8.23
CA LEU A 391 -76.81 16.83 -6.89
C LEU A 391 -77.65 18.10 -6.74
N GLU A 392 -77.46 19.07 -7.63
CA GLU A 392 -78.32 20.23 -7.83
C GLU A 392 -79.53 19.85 -8.67
#